data_AF-A0A524LBW6-F1
#
_entry.id   AF-A0A524LBW6-F1
#
_cell.length_a   1.000
_cell.length_b   1.000
_cell.length_c   1.000
_cell.angle_alpha   90.00
_cell.angle_beta   90.00
_cell.angle_gamma   90.00
#
_symmetry.space_group_name_H-M   'P 1'
#
loop_
_entity.id
_entity.type
_entity.pdbx_description
1 polymer ?
#
loop_
_entity_poly.entity_id
_entity_poly.type
_entity_poly.pdbx_seq_one_letter_code
_entity_poly.pdbx_strand_id
1 'polypeptide(L)'
;MKTIFISIFIIILSLGVVLAQTQRIEGGSITGSQTWNGTILISGDVTLELNSRLLIEPGTQILFAANTDLTRSGKDKTRSELIIHGTLIARGLPGKQILFSSAASGKRMGDWYGIEFLHLKSGSTFEYCVVEYAYTGLS
;
A
#
# COMPACT_ATOMS: atom_id res chain seq x y z
N MET A 1 58.73 -1.86 13.50
CA MET A 1 58.21 -2.08 12.13
C MET A 1 56.69 -2.04 12.20
N LYS A 2 56.05 -1.06 11.52
CA LYS A 2 54.59 -0.91 11.47
C LYS A 2 54.13 -1.42 10.11
N THR A 3 53.31 -2.47 10.08
CA THR A 3 52.70 -3.01 8.86
C THR A 3 51.33 -2.34 8.68
N ILE A 4 51.15 -1.63 7.57
CA ILE A 4 49.88 -0.97 7.20
C ILE A 4 49.08 -1.95 6.35
N PHE A 5 47.87 -2.29 6.77
CA PHE A 5 46.91 -3.04 5.94
C PHE A 5 46.05 -2.03 5.15
N ILE A 6 46.19 -2.01 3.83
CA ILE A 6 45.30 -1.28 2.93
C ILE A 6 44.10 -2.20 2.68
N SER A 7 42.95 -1.87 3.28
CA SER A 7 41.71 -2.59 3.05
C SER A 7 41.09 -2.10 1.74
N ILE A 8 41.02 -2.97 0.73
CA ILE A 8 40.36 -2.70 -0.56
C ILE A 8 38.85 -2.85 -0.34
N PHE A 9 38.12 -1.73 -0.41
CA PHE A 9 36.67 -1.72 -0.42
C PHE A 9 36.21 -2.04 -1.84
N ILE A 10 35.79 -3.29 -2.08
CA ILE A 10 35.19 -3.69 -3.35
C ILE A 10 33.79 -3.09 -3.40
N ILE A 11 33.62 -1.99 -4.13
CA ILE A 11 32.29 -1.47 -4.49
C ILE A 11 31.76 -2.39 -5.59
N ILE A 12 30.97 -3.39 -5.20
CA ILE A 12 30.16 -4.17 -6.14
C ILE A 12 29.07 -3.23 -6.65
N LEU A 13 29.27 -2.67 -7.85
CA LEU A 13 28.21 -2.00 -8.59
C LEU A 13 27.25 -3.10 -9.07
N SER A 14 26.34 -3.54 -8.22
CA SER A 14 25.26 -4.42 -8.67
C SER A 14 24.40 -3.61 -9.64
N LEU A 15 24.40 -4.01 -10.92
CA LEU A 15 23.27 -3.73 -11.78
C LEU A 15 22.08 -4.46 -11.14
N GLY A 16 21.42 -3.78 -10.21
CA GLY A 16 20.23 -4.29 -9.54
C GLY A 16 19.15 -4.45 -10.59
N VAL A 17 18.96 -5.65 -11.10
CA VAL A 17 17.63 -6.06 -11.54
C VAL A 17 16.76 -5.94 -10.30
N VAL A 18 15.99 -4.85 -10.20
CA VAL A 18 14.97 -4.71 -9.16
C VAL A 18 13.91 -5.75 -9.49
N LEU A 19 14.02 -6.91 -8.86
CA LEU A 19 12.88 -7.82 -8.81
C LEU A 19 11.75 -7.03 -8.15
N ALA A 20 10.60 -6.96 -8.81
CA ALA A 20 9.40 -6.37 -8.22
C ALA A 20 8.98 -7.24 -7.03
N GLN A 21 9.56 -6.98 -5.86
CA GLN A 21 9.25 -7.68 -4.62
C GLN A 21 7.91 -7.16 -4.10
N THR A 22 7.01 -8.09 -3.78
CA THR A 22 5.76 -7.74 -3.09
C THR A 22 6.08 -7.26 -1.67
N GLN A 23 5.72 -6.02 -1.37
CA GLN A 23 5.74 -5.51 0.00
C GLN A 23 4.50 -6.03 0.74
N ARG A 24 4.69 -6.67 1.89
CA ARG A 24 3.59 -7.17 2.73
C ARG A 24 3.36 -6.24 3.91
N ILE A 25 2.09 -5.91 4.17
CA ILE A 25 1.65 -5.09 5.29
C ILE A 25 0.57 -5.87 6.03
N GLU A 26 0.82 -6.17 7.30
CA GLU A 26 -0.11 -6.92 8.16
C GLU A 26 -1.09 -6.01 8.91
N GLY A 27 -0.96 -4.70 8.71
CA GLY A 27 -1.75 -3.64 9.32
C GLY A 27 -0.88 -2.62 10.06
N GLY A 28 -1.53 -1.68 10.74
CA GLY A 28 -0.89 -0.65 11.56
C GLY A 28 -1.01 0.77 11.00
N SER A 29 -0.30 1.71 11.62
CA SER A 29 -0.42 3.13 11.30
C SER A 29 0.71 3.65 10.41
N ILE A 30 0.36 4.45 9.41
CA ILE A 30 1.28 5.27 8.62
C ILE A 30 1.30 6.67 9.24
N THR A 31 2.47 7.08 9.71
CA THR A 31 2.73 8.44 10.22
C THR A 31 3.72 9.16 9.31
N GLY A 32 3.57 10.48 9.17
CA GLY A 32 4.43 11.28 8.30
C GLY A 32 4.15 11.05 6.82
N SER A 33 5.19 11.06 5.97
CA SER A 33 5.04 10.87 4.53
C SER A 33 5.61 9.55 4.06
N GLN A 34 4.83 8.78 3.30
CA GLN A 34 5.25 7.52 2.70
C GLN A 34 4.86 7.46 1.23
N THR A 35 5.67 6.74 0.43
CA THR A 35 5.38 6.42 -0.97
C THR A 35 5.24 4.90 -1.13
N TRP A 36 4.19 4.46 -1.80
CA TRP A 36 4.00 3.06 -2.22
C TRP A 36 4.17 2.93 -3.74
N ASN A 37 4.87 1.88 -4.14
CA ASN A 37 5.10 1.50 -5.54
C ASN A 37 5.14 -0.03 -5.69
N GLY A 38 4.97 -0.53 -6.92
CA GLY A 38 5.02 -1.97 -7.19
C GLY A 38 3.77 -2.71 -6.72
N THR A 39 3.94 -3.85 -6.06
CA THR A 39 2.82 -4.63 -5.50
C THR A 39 2.85 -4.56 -3.98
N ILE A 40 1.78 -4.06 -3.38
CA ILE A 40 1.55 -4.00 -1.93
C ILE A 40 0.48 -5.03 -1.60
N LEU A 41 0.75 -5.94 -0.67
CA LEU A 41 -0.21 -6.91 -0.17
C LEU A 41 -0.57 -6.59 1.28
N ILE A 42 -1.82 -6.21 1.50
CA ILE A 42 -2.38 -5.85 2.80
C ILE A 42 -3.14 -7.03 3.38
N SER A 43 -2.99 -7.30 4.67
CA SER A 43 -3.66 -8.41 5.38
C SER A 43 -4.26 -8.03 6.74
N GLY A 44 -4.18 -6.76 7.12
CA GLY A 44 -4.93 -6.16 8.21
C GLY A 44 -5.10 -4.67 7.95
N ASP A 45 -5.79 -3.97 8.84
CA ASP A 45 -6.19 -2.59 8.66
C ASP A 45 -4.96 -1.67 8.66
N VAL A 46 -4.91 -0.80 7.65
CA VAL A 46 -3.85 0.21 7.53
C VAL A 46 -4.45 1.58 7.73
N THR A 47 -3.98 2.29 8.77
CA THR A 47 -4.48 3.62 9.11
C THR A 47 -3.49 4.68 8.68
N LEU A 48 -3.87 5.54 7.74
CA LEU A 48 -3.14 6.77 7.45
C LEU A 48 -3.54 7.85 8.45
N GLU A 49 -2.65 8.15 9.40
CA GLU A 49 -2.93 9.05 10.51
C GLU A 49 -3.15 10.50 10.08
N LEU A 50 -3.76 11.30 10.96
CA LEU A 50 -3.95 12.73 10.74
C LEU A 50 -2.60 13.42 10.46
N ASN A 51 -2.60 14.43 9.59
CA ASN A 51 -1.41 15.17 9.13
C ASN A 51 -0.35 14.30 8.42
N SER A 52 -0.67 13.04 8.11
CA SER A 52 0.19 12.15 7.34
C SER A 52 -0.22 12.12 5.87
N ARG A 53 0.70 11.71 5.00
CA ARG A 53 0.52 11.68 3.55
C ARG A 53 0.99 10.35 2.98
N LEU A 54 0.12 9.70 2.22
CA LEU A 54 0.47 8.53 1.43
C LEU A 54 0.39 8.87 -0.06
N LEU A 55 1.51 8.72 -0.75
CA LEU A 55 1.60 8.82 -2.21
C LEU A 55 1.62 7.40 -2.81
N ILE A 56 0.76 7.12 -3.76
CA ILE A 56 0.78 5.86 -4.52
C ILE A 56 1.22 6.18 -5.95
N GLU A 57 2.30 5.55 -6.40
CA GLU A 57 2.85 5.79 -7.73
C GLU A 57 2.03 5.11 -8.84
N PRO A 58 2.05 5.64 -10.08
CA PRO A 58 1.38 5.01 -11.22
C PRO A 58 1.77 3.55 -11.43
N GLY A 59 0.79 2.70 -11.74
CA GLY A 59 1.00 1.26 -11.97
C GLY A 59 1.10 0.41 -10.70
N THR A 60 0.93 1.01 -9.52
CA THR A 60 0.94 0.26 -8.26
C THR A 60 -0.30 -0.61 -8.13
N GLN A 61 -0.11 -1.85 -7.67
CA GLN A 61 -1.18 -2.78 -7.30
C GLN A 61 -1.22 -2.90 -5.78
N ILE A 62 -2.38 -2.60 -5.20
CA ILE A 62 -2.67 -2.70 -3.77
C ILE A 62 -3.69 -3.81 -3.62
N LEU A 63 -3.20 -4.96 -3.17
CA LEU A 63 -3.95 -6.19 -3.09
C LEU A 63 -4.30 -6.48 -1.63
N PHE A 64 -5.56 -6.78 -1.35
CA PHE A 64 -6.02 -7.11 0.00
C PHE A 64 -6.23 -8.62 0.13
N ALA A 65 -5.72 -9.21 1.21
CA ALA A 65 -5.95 -10.61 1.53
C ALA A 65 -7.46 -10.84 1.73
N ALA A 66 -8.02 -11.75 0.93
CA ALA A 66 -9.45 -11.97 0.92
C ALA A 66 -9.95 -12.52 2.26
N ASN A 67 -11.05 -11.96 2.77
CA ASN A 67 -11.75 -12.37 3.99
C ASN A 67 -10.78 -12.52 5.18
N THR A 68 -9.78 -11.64 5.23
CA THR A 68 -8.73 -11.62 6.25
C THR A 68 -8.59 -10.21 6.80
N ASP A 69 -8.48 -10.15 8.12
CA ASP A 69 -8.01 -8.98 8.87
C ASP A 69 -7.18 -9.47 10.07
N LEU A 70 -5.87 -9.25 9.99
CA LEU A 70 -4.92 -9.61 11.05
C LEU A 70 -4.95 -8.64 12.23
N THR A 71 -5.40 -7.40 12.04
CA THR A 71 -5.58 -6.44 13.15
C THR A 71 -6.88 -6.67 13.92
N ARG A 72 -7.87 -7.34 13.29
CA ARG A 72 -9.18 -7.66 13.86
C ARG A 72 -9.89 -6.41 14.39
N SER A 73 -9.78 -5.31 13.64
CA SER A 73 -10.17 -3.98 14.07
C SER A 73 -11.11 -3.30 13.05
N GLY A 74 -11.08 -1.96 13.03
CA GLY A 74 -11.91 -1.13 12.17
C GLY A 74 -13.41 -1.45 12.17
N LYS A 75 -14.05 -1.30 11.00
CA LYS A 75 -15.49 -1.52 10.85
C LYS A 75 -15.83 -3.00 10.65
N ASP A 76 -14.94 -3.77 10.04
CA ASP A 76 -15.09 -5.19 9.77
C ASP A 76 -13.86 -5.98 10.19
N LYS A 77 -13.99 -6.65 11.33
CA LYS A 77 -12.92 -7.46 11.95
C LYS A 77 -12.55 -8.73 11.18
N THR A 78 -13.10 -8.94 9.99
CA THR A 78 -12.84 -10.08 9.12
C THR A 78 -12.29 -9.64 7.75
N ARG A 79 -12.21 -8.35 7.46
CA ARG A 79 -11.82 -7.83 6.15
C ARG A 79 -11.00 -6.56 6.31
N SER A 80 -9.78 -6.58 5.80
CA SER A 80 -8.84 -5.47 5.93
C SER A 80 -9.39 -4.18 5.31
N GLU A 81 -9.07 -3.05 5.95
CA GLU A 81 -9.42 -1.70 5.51
C GLU A 81 -8.20 -0.83 5.23
N LEU A 82 -8.36 0.15 4.35
CA LEU A 82 -7.44 1.29 4.28
C LEU A 82 -8.15 2.51 4.87
N ILE A 83 -7.82 2.85 6.12
CA ILE A 83 -8.48 3.89 6.91
C ILE A 83 -7.72 5.20 6.77
N ILE A 84 -8.39 6.24 6.28
CA ILE A 84 -7.77 7.51 5.88
C ILE A 84 -8.23 8.65 6.80
N HIS A 85 -7.35 9.03 7.73
CA HIS A 85 -7.44 10.32 8.46
C HIS A 85 -6.56 11.40 7.82
N GLY A 86 -5.45 11.02 7.19
CA GLY A 86 -4.54 11.91 6.48
C GLY A 86 -4.91 12.13 5.00
N THR A 87 -3.91 12.47 4.19
CA THR A 87 -4.07 12.75 2.75
C THR A 87 -3.53 11.60 1.89
N LEU A 88 -4.41 10.95 1.14
CA LEU A 88 -4.06 9.91 0.18
C LEU A 88 -4.03 10.47 -1.25
N ILE A 89 -2.90 10.37 -1.94
CA ILE A 89 -2.74 10.80 -3.32
C ILE A 89 -2.43 9.58 -4.19
N ALA A 90 -3.43 9.14 -4.95
CA ALA A 90 -3.34 8.06 -5.91
C ALA A 90 -3.62 8.62 -7.31
N ARG A 91 -2.57 8.96 -8.05
CA ARG A 91 -2.69 9.48 -9.42
C ARG A 91 -1.96 8.55 -10.37
N GLY A 92 -2.71 7.62 -10.95
CA GLY A 92 -2.25 6.76 -12.02
C GLY A 92 -2.08 7.53 -13.33
N LEU A 93 -1.70 6.81 -14.39
CA LEU A 93 -1.58 7.36 -15.74
C LEU A 93 -2.35 6.48 -16.73
N PRO A 94 -2.71 7.00 -17.92
CA PRO A 94 -3.14 6.15 -19.04
C PRO A 94 -2.15 4.99 -19.26
N GLY A 95 -2.64 3.75 -19.27
CA GLY A 95 -1.81 2.54 -19.40
C GLY A 95 -1.02 2.12 -18.15
N LYS A 96 -1.06 2.91 -17.06
CA LYS A 96 -0.46 2.60 -15.75
C LYS A 96 -1.41 3.01 -14.61
N GLN A 97 -2.59 2.41 -14.62
CA GLN A 97 -3.59 2.65 -13.58
C GLN A 97 -3.10 2.12 -12.23
N ILE A 98 -3.54 2.76 -11.15
CA ILE A 98 -3.38 2.22 -9.80
C ILE A 98 -4.56 1.28 -9.54
N LEU A 99 -4.28 0.07 -9.07
CA LEU A 99 -5.31 -0.94 -8.79
C LEU A 99 -5.43 -1.19 -7.29
N PHE A 100 -6.64 -1.10 -6.76
CA PHE A 100 -7.01 -1.60 -5.43
C PHE A 100 -7.95 -2.78 -5.62
N SER A 101 -7.53 -3.98 -5.24
CA SER A 101 -8.25 -5.22 -5.57
C SER A 101 -8.00 -6.35 -4.56
N SER A 102 -8.72 -7.46 -4.73
CA SER A 102 -8.51 -8.69 -3.96
C SER A 102 -7.23 -9.42 -4.39
N ALA A 103 -6.48 -9.96 -3.43
CA ALA A 103 -5.34 -10.83 -3.68
C ALA A 103 -5.75 -12.27 -4.04
N ALA A 104 -7.04 -12.62 -3.96
CA ALA A 104 -7.51 -13.97 -4.26
C ALA A 104 -7.29 -14.35 -5.73
N SER A 105 -7.05 -15.64 -5.96
CA SER A 105 -7.06 -16.24 -7.31
C SER A 105 -8.47 -16.20 -7.92
N GLY A 106 -9.50 -16.51 -7.13
CA GLY A 106 -10.91 -16.35 -7.48
C GLY A 106 -11.54 -15.16 -6.77
N LYS A 107 -11.25 -13.95 -7.24
CA LYS A 107 -11.71 -12.67 -6.63
C LYS A 107 -13.23 -12.61 -6.54
N ARG A 108 -13.76 -12.13 -5.42
CA ARG A 108 -15.20 -11.95 -5.17
C ARG A 108 -15.48 -10.57 -4.59
N MET A 109 -16.67 -10.04 -4.90
CA MET A 109 -17.13 -8.82 -4.24
C MET A 109 -17.16 -9.02 -2.74
N GLY A 110 -16.62 -8.06 -2.00
CA GLY A 110 -16.54 -8.11 -0.55
C GLY A 110 -15.38 -8.91 0.02
N ASP A 111 -14.40 -9.31 -0.79
CA ASP A 111 -13.17 -9.97 -0.32
C ASP A 111 -12.37 -9.07 0.64
N TRP A 112 -12.48 -7.77 0.51
CA TRP A 112 -11.91 -6.78 1.43
C TRP A 112 -12.94 -5.68 1.70
N TYR A 113 -12.76 -4.89 2.75
CA TYR A 113 -13.83 -3.98 3.16
C TYR A 113 -13.92 -2.78 2.23
N GLY A 114 -12.89 -1.94 2.21
CA GLY A 114 -12.86 -0.72 1.41
C GLY A 114 -11.82 0.28 1.88
N ILE A 115 -11.87 1.47 1.29
CA ILE A 115 -11.07 2.63 1.65
C ILE A 115 -12.00 3.61 2.37
N GLU A 116 -11.69 3.89 3.64
CA GLU A 116 -12.56 4.64 4.53
C GLU A 116 -12.02 6.05 4.79
N PHE A 117 -12.72 7.09 4.37
CA PHE A 117 -12.33 8.47 4.62
C PHE A 117 -12.99 9.00 5.89
N LEU A 118 -12.26 8.93 7.01
CA LEU A 118 -12.74 9.44 8.28
C LEU A 118 -12.48 10.95 8.47
N HIS A 119 -11.74 11.57 7.54
CA HIS A 119 -11.51 13.01 7.51
C HIS A 119 -11.55 13.60 6.09
N LEU A 120 -12.76 13.89 5.59
CA LEU A 120 -13.02 14.32 4.20
C LEU A 120 -12.35 15.64 3.77
N LYS A 121 -11.79 16.44 4.69
CA LYS A 121 -11.12 17.71 4.36
C LYS A 121 -9.67 17.54 3.92
N SER A 122 -9.13 16.32 3.87
CA SER A 122 -7.71 16.06 3.67
C SER A 122 -7.19 16.22 2.22
N GLY A 123 -8.04 16.57 1.24
CA GLY A 123 -7.59 16.80 -0.13
C GLY A 123 -7.06 15.55 -0.84
N SER A 124 -7.56 14.37 -0.45
CA SER A 124 -7.20 13.10 -1.10
C SER A 124 -7.63 13.08 -2.57
N THR A 125 -6.85 12.43 -3.44
CA THR A 125 -7.08 12.41 -4.89
C THR A 125 -6.98 11.01 -5.46
N PHE A 126 -7.87 10.69 -6.39
CA PHE A 126 -7.92 9.43 -7.14
C PHE A 126 -8.06 9.75 -8.63
N GLU A 127 -7.01 9.53 -9.40
CA GLU A 127 -7.00 9.72 -10.85
C GLU A 127 -6.45 8.45 -11.49
N TYR A 128 -7.08 7.97 -12.57
CA TYR A 128 -6.71 6.70 -13.24
C TYR A 128 -6.54 5.53 -12.26
N CYS A 129 -7.47 5.43 -11.31
CA CYS A 129 -7.52 4.36 -10.31
C CYS A 129 -8.66 3.38 -10.63
N VAL A 130 -8.46 2.12 -10.29
CA VAL A 130 -9.50 1.09 -10.28
C VAL A 130 -9.64 0.57 -8.86
N VAL A 131 -10.86 0.56 -8.33
CA VAL A 131 -11.20 -0.01 -7.03
C VAL A 131 -12.25 -1.08 -7.28
N GLU A 132 -11.90 -2.34 -6.99
CA GLU A 132 -12.75 -3.49 -7.33
C GLU A 132 -12.70 -4.57 -6.23
N TYR A 133 -13.72 -5.42 -6.23
CA TYR A 133 -13.89 -6.54 -5.27
C TYR A 133 -13.94 -6.13 -3.79
N ALA A 134 -14.07 -4.83 -3.50
CA ALA A 134 -14.35 -4.32 -2.16
C ALA A 134 -15.81 -4.59 -1.77
N TYR A 135 -16.10 -4.50 -0.47
CA TYR A 135 -17.47 -4.50 0.05
C TYR A 135 -18.11 -3.13 -0.12
N THR A 136 -17.41 -2.05 0.27
CA THR A 136 -17.89 -0.66 0.15
C THR A 136 -17.21 0.11 -0.98
N GLY A 137 -15.95 -0.21 -1.31
CA GLY A 137 -15.16 0.54 -2.28
C GLY A 137 -14.55 1.79 -1.65
N LEU A 138 -15.17 2.95 -1.86
CA LEU A 138 -14.83 4.23 -1.21
C LEU A 138 -16.01 4.67 -0.33
N SER A 139 -15.77 4.97 0.95
CA SER A 139 -16.83 5.38 1.89
C SER A 139 -16.42 6.50 2.84
#